data_AF-A0A1R4KKH3-F1
#
_entry.id   AF-A0A1R4KKH3-F1
#
_cell.length_a   1.000
_cell.length_b   1.000
_cell.length_c   1.000
_cell.angle_alpha   90.00
_cell.angle_beta   90.00
_cell.angle_gamma   90.00
#
_symmetry.space_group_name_H-M   'P 1'
#
loop_
_entity.id
_entity.type
_entity.pdbx_description
1 polymer ?
#
loop_
_entity_poly.entity_id
_entity_poly.type
_entity_poly.pdbx_seq_one_letter_code
_entity_poly.pdbx_strand_id
1 'polypeptide(L)'
;MSTEWHGVVDTEALKASYVENVDLVADAAKAGSWTEVLRLLDSDDWLTPNHWRISGRSWFTPLHQAAWLGAPVDVVEQLIQRGAWRSLRNADGDRPLDIAEKRGHPHLLDPLGVRATGEYEQRKYAAWDRHLAELIAERTQRLDPVRFRQVPTEVIALEQLESLWFDYPGMYGGFGMSIHRDRLFVE
;
A
#
# COMPACT_ATOMS: atom_id res chain seq x y z
N MET A 1 2.43 -11.94 -11.74
CA MET A 1 3.29 -11.60 -10.59
C MET A 1 2.39 -11.61 -9.36
N SER A 2 2.80 -12.23 -8.26
CA SER A 2 2.00 -12.19 -7.02
C SER A 2 2.02 -10.76 -6.46
N THR A 3 0.87 -10.16 -6.20
CA THR A 3 0.79 -8.85 -5.54
C THR A 3 0.87 -9.06 -4.04
N GLU A 4 1.79 -8.39 -3.37
CA GLU A 4 2.07 -8.59 -1.95
C GLU A 4 1.73 -7.33 -1.12
N TRP A 5 1.23 -7.57 0.10
CA TRP A 5 1.03 -6.56 1.13
C TRP A 5 2.17 -6.60 2.13
N HIS A 6 3.08 -5.62 2.03
CA HIS A 6 4.20 -5.49 2.95
C HIS A 6 3.79 -4.75 4.25
N GLY A 7 2.91 -5.37 5.02
CA GLY A 7 2.25 -4.76 6.18
C GLY A 7 3.09 -4.72 7.47
N VAL A 8 4.14 -5.51 7.61
CA VAL A 8 4.91 -5.63 8.87
C VAL A 8 5.57 -4.29 9.23
N VAL A 9 5.36 -3.82 10.47
CA VAL A 9 5.92 -2.54 10.95
C VAL A 9 7.05 -2.73 11.98
N ASP A 10 7.22 -3.95 12.48
CA ASP A 10 8.33 -4.28 13.38
C ASP A 10 9.60 -4.51 12.57
N THR A 11 10.47 -3.49 12.55
CA THR A 11 11.75 -3.54 11.84
C THR A 11 12.68 -4.65 12.33
N GLU A 12 12.56 -5.05 13.61
CA GLU A 12 13.35 -6.15 14.20
C GLU A 12 12.96 -7.52 13.63
N ALA A 13 11.73 -7.66 13.10
CA ALA A 13 11.27 -8.88 12.44
C ALA A 13 11.67 -8.94 10.95
N LEU A 14 12.36 -7.91 10.44
CA LEU A 14 12.68 -7.74 9.02
C LEU A 14 14.20 -7.72 8.81
N LYS A 15 14.64 -8.04 7.58
CA LYS A 15 16.06 -7.91 7.22
C LYS A 15 16.47 -6.44 7.23
N ALA A 16 17.60 -6.12 7.83
CA ALA A 16 18.11 -4.73 7.89
C ALA A 16 18.23 -4.09 6.50
N SER A 17 18.79 -4.80 5.52
CA SER A 17 18.93 -4.32 4.14
C SER A 17 17.58 -4.05 3.45
N TYR A 18 16.53 -4.80 3.80
CA TYR A 18 15.18 -4.56 3.29
C TYR A 18 14.65 -3.23 3.83
N VAL A 19 14.79 -2.98 5.13
CA VAL A 19 14.35 -1.74 5.77
C VAL A 19 15.12 -0.54 5.21
N GLU A 20 16.45 -0.66 5.07
CA GLU A 20 17.30 0.39 4.49
C GLU A 20 16.89 0.76 3.06
N ASN A 21 16.66 -0.23 2.20
CA ASN A 21 16.24 0.02 0.81
C ASN A 21 14.84 0.67 0.73
N VAL A 22 13.88 0.24 1.55
CA VAL A 22 12.56 0.89 1.63
C VAL A 22 12.68 2.34 2.11
N ASP A 23 13.54 2.58 3.09
CA ASP A 23 13.79 3.92 3.63
C ASP A 23 14.43 4.85 2.59
N LEU A 24 15.34 4.34 1.75
CA LEU A 24 15.92 5.09 0.62
C LEU A 24 14.85 5.57 -0.36
N VAL A 25 13.91 4.69 -0.73
CA VAL A 25 12.78 5.06 -1.60
C VAL A 25 11.93 6.14 -0.94
N ALA A 26 11.61 5.97 0.34
CA ALA A 26 10.81 6.94 1.09
C ALA A 26 11.49 8.31 1.21
N ASP A 27 12.81 8.35 1.43
CA ASP A 27 13.58 9.60 1.51
C ASP A 27 13.67 10.30 0.16
N ALA A 28 13.97 9.56 -0.92
CA ALA A 28 14.00 10.10 -2.27
C ALA A 28 12.63 10.68 -2.68
N ALA A 29 11.54 9.97 -2.37
CA ALA A 29 10.18 10.45 -2.65
C ALA A 29 9.83 11.69 -1.84
N LYS A 30 10.18 11.73 -0.54
CA LYS A 30 9.98 12.90 0.32
C LYS A 30 10.76 14.12 -0.16
N ALA A 31 11.94 13.92 -0.74
CA ALA A 31 12.77 14.95 -1.33
C ALA A 31 12.33 15.38 -2.74
N GLY A 32 11.33 14.70 -3.34
CA GLY A 32 10.91 14.93 -4.72
C GLY A 32 11.95 14.51 -5.77
N SER A 33 12.89 13.64 -5.40
CA SER A 33 13.95 13.14 -6.27
C SER A 33 13.44 11.97 -7.12
N TRP A 34 12.52 12.25 -8.04
CA TRP A 34 11.76 11.23 -8.78
C TRP A 34 12.61 10.31 -9.63
N THR A 35 13.65 10.82 -10.29
CA THR A 35 14.60 9.98 -11.03
C THR A 35 15.25 8.92 -10.14
N GLU A 36 15.57 9.28 -8.90
CA GLU A 36 16.15 8.35 -7.94
C GLU A 36 15.12 7.35 -7.41
N VAL A 37 13.89 7.79 -7.14
CA VAL A 37 12.78 6.90 -6.79
C VAL A 37 12.59 5.83 -7.86
N LEU A 38 12.49 6.22 -9.13
CA LEU A 38 12.28 5.30 -10.23
C LEU A 38 13.49 4.36 -10.41
N ARG A 39 14.72 4.88 -10.29
CA ARG A 39 15.94 4.08 -10.35
C ARG A 39 16.00 3.01 -9.24
N LEU A 40 15.59 3.35 -8.01
CA LEU A 40 15.54 2.42 -6.89
C LEU A 40 14.46 1.35 -7.07
N LEU A 41 13.28 1.73 -7.58
CA LEU A 41 12.22 0.77 -7.89
C LEU A 41 12.61 -0.18 -9.01
N ASP A 42 13.44 0.26 -9.95
CA ASP A 42 13.94 -0.56 -11.06
C ASP A 42 15.17 -1.42 -10.66
N SER A 43 15.78 -1.21 -9.48
CA SER A 43 16.99 -1.93 -9.08
C SER A 43 16.73 -3.28 -8.42
N ASP A 44 15.56 -3.46 -7.81
CA ASP A 44 15.21 -4.66 -7.05
C ASP A 44 13.75 -5.06 -7.32
N ASP A 45 13.53 -6.29 -7.81
CA ASP A 45 12.19 -6.80 -8.16
C ASP A 45 11.19 -6.82 -6.99
N TRP A 46 11.68 -6.80 -5.75
CA TRP A 46 10.84 -6.82 -4.54
C TRP A 46 10.46 -5.42 -4.06
N LEU A 47 11.15 -4.36 -4.51
CA LEU A 47 10.78 -2.99 -4.16
C LEU A 47 9.58 -2.54 -4.99
N THR A 48 8.48 -2.24 -4.30
CA THR A 48 7.26 -1.75 -4.94
C THR A 48 7.04 -0.25 -4.69
N PRO A 49 6.34 0.47 -5.58
CA PRO A 49 5.93 1.85 -5.32
C PRO A 49 4.82 1.97 -4.25
N ASN A 50 4.44 0.85 -3.62
CA ASN A 50 3.47 0.78 -2.53
C ASN A 50 4.12 0.73 -1.15
N HIS A 51 5.45 0.65 -1.07
CA HIS A 51 6.13 0.80 0.22
C HIS A 51 5.94 2.19 0.81
N TRP A 52 5.86 2.22 2.14
CA TRP A 52 5.98 3.41 2.96
C TRP A 52 7.16 3.22 3.92
N ARG A 53 7.61 4.30 4.55
CA ARG A 53 8.63 4.23 5.61
C ARG A 53 8.12 3.35 6.75
N ILE A 54 8.72 2.17 6.93
CA ILE A 54 8.25 1.12 7.87
C ILE A 54 8.24 1.62 9.31
N SER A 55 9.29 2.34 9.71
CA SER A 55 9.42 2.99 11.02
C SER A 55 8.58 4.27 11.15
N GLY A 56 7.93 4.71 10.08
CA GLY A 56 7.18 5.95 9.98
C GLY A 56 5.71 5.77 10.37
N ARG A 57 5.09 6.86 10.83
CA ARG A 57 3.67 6.86 11.24
C ARG A 57 2.70 7.38 10.17
N SER A 58 3.20 7.94 9.07
CA SER A 58 2.35 8.59 8.06
C SER A 58 1.83 7.63 6.99
N TRP A 59 2.50 6.49 6.77
CA TRP A 59 2.22 5.56 5.67
C TRP A 59 2.20 6.20 4.27
N PHE A 60 2.97 7.28 4.08
CA PHE A 60 3.13 7.87 2.75
C PHE A 60 3.93 6.94 1.85
N THR A 61 3.33 6.57 0.73
CA THR A 61 4.00 5.93 -0.41
C THR A 61 4.55 6.98 -1.37
N PRO A 62 5.41 6.60 -2.34
CA PRO A 62 5.81 7.48 -3.43
C PRO A 62 4.66 8.23 -4.10
N LEU A 63 3.51 7.59 -4.33
CA LEU A 63 2.37 8.23 -4.97
C LEU A 63 1.70 9.30 -4.08
N HIS A 64 1.65 9.08 -2.76
CA HIS A 64 1.21 10.12 -1.81
C HIS A 64 2.16 11.32 -1.81
N GLN A 65 3.48 11.09 -1.86
CA GLN A 65 4.47 12.17 -1.94
C GLN A 65 4.36 12.94 -3.25
N ALA A 66 4.15 12.25 -4.36
CA ALA A 66 3.94 12.87 -5.67
C ALA A 66 2.73 13.80 -5.67
N ALA A 67 1.61 13.34 -5.10
CA ALA A 67 0.43 14.16 -4.87
C ALA A 67 0.70 15.34 -3.93
N TRP A 68 1.44 15.15 -2.84
CA TRP A 68 1.74 16.22 -1.88
C TRP A 68 2.58 17.36 -2.47
N LEU A 69 3.60 16.98 -3.24
CA LEU A 69 4.58 17.88 -3.84
C LEU A 69 4.10 18.48 -5.17
N GLY A 70 3.04 17.95 -5.77
CA GLY A 70 2.58 18.38 -7.10
C GLY A 70 3.55 17.94 -8.20
N ALA A 71 4.01 16.69 -8.12
CA ALA A 71 4.94 16.11 -9.10
C ALA A 71 4.42 16.25 -10.54
N PRO A 72 5.30 16.22 -11.55
CA PRO A 72 4.84 16.23 -12.92
C PRO A 72 4.11 14.92 -13.28
N VAL A 73 3.17 15.01 -14.23
CA VAL A 73 2.23 13.92 -14.57
C VAL A 73 2.96 12.66 -15.03
N ASP A 74 4.07 12.82 -15.75
CA ASP A 74 4.92 11.72 -16.22
C ASP A 74 5.48 10.87 -15.08
N VAL A 75 5.85 11.48 -13.95
CA VAL A 75 6.31 10.77 -12.76
C VAL A 75 5.16 9.96 -12.16
N VAL A 76 3.97 10.56 -12.05
CA VAL A 76 2.79 9.89 -11.52
C VAL A 76 2.39 8.69 -12.38
N GLU A 77 2.36 8.85 -13.70
CA GLU A 77 2.10 7.77 -14.64
C GLU A 77 3.15 6.66 -14.56
N GLN A 78 4.43 7.01 -14.43
CA GLN A 78 5.50 6.03 -14.29
C GLN A 78 5.43 5.22 -12.99
N LEU A 79 4.99 5.82 -11.89
CA LEU A 79 4.72 5.11 -10.64
C LEU A 79 3.53 4.17 -10.80
N ILE A 80 2.43 4.63 -11.42
CA ILE A 80 1.24 3.82 -11.68
C ILE A 80 1.55 2.64 -12.60
N GLN A 81 2.34 2.85 -13.66
CA GLN A 81 2.80 1.79 -14.56
C GLN A 81 3.64 0.72 -13.85
N ARG A 82 4.32 1.09 -12.75
CA ARG A 82 5.05 0.17 -11.86
C ARG A 82 4.17 -0.46 -10.77
N GLY A 83 2.85 -0.28 -10.84
CA GLY A 83 1.89 -0.88 -9.92
C GLY A 83 1.59 -0.06 -8.66
N ALA A 84 1.84 1.25 -8.67
CA ALA A 84 1.45 2.12 -7.56
C ALA A 84 -0.08 2.17 -7.41
N TRP A 85 -0.58 1.94 -6.19
CA TRP A 85 -2.00 1.97 -5.90
C TRP A 85 -2.48 3.40 -5.66
N ARG A 86 -3.44 3.83 -6.47
CA ARG A 86 -4.12 5.12 -6.39
C ARG A 86 -5.16 5.16 -5.27
N SER A 87 -5.67 4.01 -4.83
CA SER A 87 -6.71 3.88 -3.83
C SER A 87 -6.18 3.65 -2.42
N LEU A 88 -4.88 3.37 -2.27
CA LEU A 88 -4.26 3.13 -0.97
C LEU A 88 -4.32 4.41 -0.14
N ARG A 89 -4.80 4.31 1.09
CA ARG A 89 -4.87 5.44 2.04
C ARG A 89 -3.57 5.57 2.83
N ASN A 90 -3.22 6.77 3.25
CA ASN A 90 -2.19 7.01 4.25
C ASN A 90 -2.77 6.86 5.69
N ALA A 91 -1.99 7.20 6.71
CA ALA A 91 -2.44 7.11 8.11
C ALA A 91 -3.55 8.12 8.49
N ASP A 92 -3.69 9.21 7.73
CA ASP A 92 -4.77 10.20 7.89
C ASP A 92 -6.05 9.77 7.16
N GLY A 93 -6.02 8.62 6.47
CA GLY A 93 -7.13 8.11 5.67
C GLY A 93 -7.22 8.71 4.27
N ASP A 94 -6.24 9.51 3.85
CA ASP A 94 -6.23 10.17 2.53
C ASP A 94 -5.59 9.29 1.47
N ARG A 95 -6.22 9.22 0.30
CA ARG A 95 -5.64 8.70 -0.94
C ARG A 95 -4.73 9.76 -1.58
N PRO A 96 -3.84 9.38 -2.51
CA PRO A 96 -3.09 10.35 -3.32
C PRO A 96 -3.98 11.42 -3.97
N LEU A 97 -5.16 11.05 -4.49
CA LEU A 97 -6.12 12.00 -5.06
C LEU A 97 -6.58 13.05 -4.03
N ASP A 98 -6.98 12.60 -2.83
CA ASP A 98 -7.45 13.48 -1.76
C ASP A 98 -6.37 14.50 -1.36
N ILE A 99 -5.10 14.07 -1.34
CA ILE A 99 -3.96 14.95 -1.08
C ILE A 99 -3.80 15.98 -2.21
N ALA A 100 -3.86 15.56 -3.47
CA ALA A 100 -3.71 16.45 -4.61
C ALA A 100 -4.79 17.55 -4.63
N GLU A 101 -6.05 17.19 -4.31
CA GLU A 101 -7.15 18.13 -4.14
C GLU A 101 -6.88 19.14 -3.03
N LYS A 102 -6.54 18.67 -1.82
CA LYS A 102 -6.26 19.52 -0.65
C LYS A 102 -5.08 20.47 -0.88
N ARG A 103 -4.09 20.03 -1.66
CA ARG A 103 -2.86 20.78 -1.96
C ARG A 103 -3.01 21.72 -3.16
N GLY A 104 -4.11 21.64 -3.91
CA GLY A 104 -4.37 22.48 -5.07
C GLY A 104 -3.56 22.10 -6.31
N HIS A 105 -3.38 20.80 -6.57
CA HIS A 105 -2.66 20.26 -7.73
C HIS A 105 -3.62 19.66 -8.77
N PRO A 106 -4.41 20.48 -9.48
CA PRO A 106 -5.50 20.01 -10.35
C PRO A 106 -5.04 19.15 -11.52
N HIS A 107 -3.79 19.32 -11.97
CA HIS A 107 -3.20 18.52 -13.04
C HIS A 107 -3.03 17.04 -12.68
N LEU A 108 -3.12 16.69 -11.38
CA LEU A 108 -3.00 15.33 -10.90
C LEU A 108 -4.34 14.63 -10.67
N LEU A 109 -5.47 15.33 -10.78
CA LEU A 109 -6.78 14.74 -10.43
C LEU A 109 -7.20 13.62 -11.38
N ASP A 110 -6.97 13.81 -12.67
CA ASP A 110 -7.27 12.81 -13.70
C ASP A 110 -6.37 11.55 -13.58
N PRO A 111 -5.02 11.67 -13.58
CA PRO A 111 -4.16 10.48 -13.48
C PRO A 111 -4.29 9.73 -12.14
N LEU A 112 -4.58 10.43 -11.03
CA LEU A 112 -4.80 9.80 -9.72
C LEU A 112 -6.24 9.31 -9.52
N GLY A 113 -7.12 9.50 -10.50
CA GLY A 113 -8.53 9.15 -10.41
C GLY A 113 -8.76 7.67 -10.06
N VAL A 114 -9.63 7.44 -9.08
CA VAL A 114 -10.14 6.13 -8.68
C VAL A 114 -11.67 6.19 -8.65
N ARG A 115 -12.35 5.10 -9.00
CA ARG A 115 -13.81 5.02 -8.89
C ARG A 115 -14.25 5.38 -7.46
N ALA A 116 -15.23 6.28 -7.36
CA ALA A 116 -15.86 6.60 -6.09
C ALA A 116 -16.54 5.35 -5.49
N THR A 117 -16.43 5.22 -4.16
CA THR A 117 -17.11 4.17 -3.39
C THR A 117 -18.30 4.77 -2.66
N GLY A 118 -19.46 4.14 -2.76
CA GLY A 118 -20.63 4.54 -1.97
C GLY A 118 -20.51 4.12 -0.51
N GLU A 119 -21.36 4.67 0.37
CA GLU A 119 -21.34 4.35 1.81
C GLU A 119 -21.47 2.84 2.09
N TYR A 120 -22.29 2.13 1.30
CA TYR A 120 -22.45 0.69 1.44
C TYR A 120 -21.13 -0.06 1.20
N GLU A 121 -20.41 0.28 0.13
CA GLU A 121 -19.12 -0.33 -0.18
C GLU A 121 -18.08 -0.03 0.90
N GLN A 122 -18.03 1.21 1.37
CA GLN A 122 -17.11 1.61 2.44
C GLN A 122 -17.36 0.81 3.72
N ARG A 123 -18.62 0.66 4.15
CA ARG A 123 -18.99 -0.17 5.31
C ARG A 123 -18.66 -1.64 5.10
N LYS A 124 -18.84 -2.15 3.87
CA LYS A 124 -18.53 -3.53 3.50
C LYS A 124 -17.02 -3.80 3.59
N TYR A 125 -16.18 -2.95 3.00
CA TYR A 125 -14.72 -3.09 3.08
C TYR A 125 -14.23 -2.97 4.53
N ALA A 126 -14.76 -2.03 5.31
CA ALA A 126 -14.41 -1.93 6.74
C ALA A 126 -14.83 -3.17 7.55
N ALA A 127 -15.92 -3.85 7.18
CA ALA A 127 -16.30 -5.12 7.79
C ALA A 127 -15.34 -6.25 7.39
N TRP A 128 -14.94 -6.31 6.12
CA TRP A 128 -13.94 -7.26 5.64
C TRP A 128 -12.58 -7.07 6.30
N ASP A 129 -12.09 -5.84 6.40
CA ASP A 129 -10.82 -5.52 7.06
C ASP A 129 -10.80 -6.01 8.51
N ARG A 130 -11.90 -5.80 9.23
CA ARG A 130 -12.07 -6.24 10.61
C ARG A 130 -12.07 -7.77 10.74
N HIS A 131 -12.87 -8.46 9.94
CA HIS A 131 -12.94 -9.92 9.98
C HIS A 131 -11.61 -10.56 9.56
N LEU A 132 -10.90 -9.96 8.59
CA LEU A 132 -9.56 -10.41 8.21
C LEU A 132 -8.57 -10.22 9.36
N ALA A 133 -8.61 -9.09 10.07
CA ALA A 133 -7.77 -8.85 11.24
C ALA A 133 -8.03 -9.88 12.36
N GLU A 134 -9.30 -10.17 12.63
CA GLU A 134 -9.71 -11.19 13.60
C GLU A 134 -9.22 -12.59 13.21
N LEU A 135 -9.37 -12.96 11.93
CA LEU A 135 -8.90 -14.24 11.39
C LEU A 135 -7.37 -14.38 11.49
N ILE A 136 -6.62 -13.32 11.14
CA ILE A 136 -5.15 -13.31 11.26
C ILE A 136 -4.78 -13.52 12.73
N ALA A 137 -5.37 -12.75 13.64
CA ALA A 137 -5.09 -12.87 15.08
C ALA A 137 -5.40 -14.27 15.63
N GLU A 138 -6.51 -14.89 15.21
CA GLU A 138 -6.87 -16.25 15.62
C GLU A 138 -5.85 -17.29 15.11
N ARG A 139 -5.46 -17.20 13.82
CA ARG A 139 -4.54 -18.14 13.18
C ARG A 139 -3.10 -17.98 13.67
N THR A 140 -2.70 -16.79 14.10
CA THR A 140 -1.33 -16.50 14.57
C THR A 140 -1.22 -16.47 16.10
N GLN A 141 -2.29 -16.77 16.86
CA GLN A 141 -2.31 -16.69 18.33
C GLN A 141 -1.23 -17.52 19.06
N ARG A 142 -0.63 -18.51 18.39
CA ARG A 142 0.43 -19.39 18.93
C ARG A 142 1.84 -18.97 18.51
N LEU A 143 1.95 -17.96 17.65
CA LEU A 143 3.21 -17.41 17.17
C LEU A 143 3.61 -16.22 18.03
N ASP A 144 4.86 -15.79 17.91
CA ASP A 144 5.30 -14.54 18.50
C ASP A 144 4.51 -13.37 17.88
N PRO A 145 3.98 -12.45 18.69
CA PRO A 145 3.14 -11.38 18.19
C PRO A 145 3.95 -10.40 17.34
N VAL A 146 3.53 -10.23 16.08
CA VAL A 146 4.09 -9.24 15.16
C VAL A 146 3.10 -8.10 14.96
N ARG A 147 3.57 -6.86 15.06
CA ARG A 147 2.78 -5.68 14.68
C ARG A 147 2.84 -5.49 13.17
N PHE A 148 1.67 -5.26 12.59
CA PHE A 148 1.52 -4.98 11.18
C PHE A 148 0.40 -3.96 10.96
N ARG A 149 0.52 -3.25 9.84
CA ARG A 149 -0.55 -2.45 9.25
C ARG A 149 -1.60 -3.38 8.66
N GLN A 150 -2.84 -3.21 9.09
CA GLN A 150 -3.98 -3.99 8.60
C GLN A 150 -4.08 -3.91 7.07
N VAL A 151 -4.44 -5.03 6.44
CA VAL A 151 -4.63 -5.10 4.99
C VAL A 151 -5.89 -4.31 4.62
N PRO A 152 -5.81 -3.26 3.80
CA PRO A 152 -6.98 -2.53 3.33
C PRO A 152 -7.63 -3.29 2.16
N THR A 153 -8.66 -4.08 2.42
CA THR A 153 -9.31 -4.94 1.41
C THR A 153 -9.97 -4.13 0.28
N GLU A 154 -10.27 -2.85 0.51
CA GLU A 154 -10.76 -1.94 -0.54
C GLU A 154 -9.80 -1.85 -1.73
N VAL A 155 -8.49 -1.98 -1.50
CA VAL A 155 -7.46 -1.90 -2.55
C VAL A 155 -7.62 -3.04 -3.56
N ILE A 156 -7.97 -4.25 -3.10
CA ILE A 156 -8.18 -5.41 -3.98
C ILE A 156 -9.27 -5.09 -5.01
N ALA A 157 -10.36 -4.48 -4.56
CA ALA A 157 -11.48 -4.11 -5.43
C ALA A 157 -11.16 -2.91 -6.34
N LEU A 158 -10.53 -1.87 -5.80
CA LEU A 158 -10.35 -0.60 -6.50
C LEU A 158 -9.18 -0.60 -7.48
N GLU A 159 -8.12 -1.35 -7.18
CA GLU A 159 -7.00 -1.57 -8.09
C GLU A 159 -7.21 -2.81 -8.99
N GLN A 160 -8.34 -3.50 -8.85
CA GLN A 160 -8.71 -4.68 -9.63
C GLN A 160 -7.64 -5.79 -9.55
N LEU A 161 -7.14 -6.03 -8.33
CA LEU A 161 -6.15 -7.07 -8.09
C LEU A 161 -6.82 -8.44 -8.20
N GLU A 162 -6.17 -9.39 -8.88
CA GLU A 162 -6.61 -10.79 -8.91
C GLU A 162 -6.56 -11.41 -7.51
N SER A 163 -5.48 -11.14 -6.79
CA SER A 163 -5.25 -11.55 -5.41
C SER A 163 -4.23 -10.64 -4.73
N LEU A 164 -4.25 -10.61 -3.40
CA LEU A 164 -3.27 -9.94 -2.56
C LEU A 164 -2.76 -10.93 -1.53
N TRP A 165 -1.44 -11.05 -1.41
CA TRP A 165 -0.79 -11.95 -0.46
C TRP A 165 -0.24 -11.18 0.73
N PHE A 166 -0.37 -11.72 1.95
CA PHE A 166 0.27 -11.17 3.14
C PHE A 166 1.09 -12.24 3.86
N ASP A 167 2.41 -12.06 3.87
CA ASP A 167 3.32 -12.89 4.65
C ASP A 167 3.31 -12.47 6.13
N TYR A 168 3.05 -13.44 7.01
CA TYR A 168 3.11 -13.25 8.46
C TYR A 168 4.40 -13.86 9.02
N PRO A 169 5.32 -13.07 9.60
CA PRO A 169 6.57 -13.63 10.13
C PRO A 169 6.34 -14.73 11.18
N GLY A 170 7.04 -15.85 11.01
CA GLY A 170 6.91 -17.02 11.88
C GLY A 170 5.83 -18.03 11.46
N MET A 171 5.00 -17.71 10.46
CA MET A 171 4.03 -18.63 9.87
C MET A 171 4.64 -19.35 8.66
N TYR A 172 4.39 -20.65 8.50
CA TYR A 172 4.69 -21.32 7.24
C TYR A 172 3.58 -21.00 6.23
N GLY A 173 3.90 -20.17 5.23
CA GLY A 173 2.92 -19.58 4.33
C GLY A 173 2.47 -18.18 4.81
N GLY A 174 1.26 -17.81 4.43
CA GLY A 174 0.70 -16.48 4.69
C GLY A 174 -0.81 -16.49 4.46
N PHE A 175 -1.36 -15.32 4.19
CA PHE A 175 -2.79 -15.14 3.92
C PHE A 175 -2.97 -14.72 2.47
N GLY A 176 -3.71 -15.52 1.70
CA GLY A 176 -4.09 -15.17 0.34
C GLY A 176 -5.48 -14.55 0.33
N MET A 177 -5.62 -13.31 -0.15
CA MET A 177 -6.90 -12.62 -0.25
C MET A 177 -7.31 -12.44 -1.70
N SER A 178 -8.56 -12.73 -2.04
CA SER A 178 -9.14 -12.43 -3.35
C SER A 178 -10.60 -12.04 -3.23
N ILE A 179 -11.13 -11.30 -4.21
CA ILE A 179 -12.55 -10.93 -4.26
C ILE A 179 -13.21 -11.64 -5.43
N HIS A 180 -14.21 -12.47 -5.14
CA HIS A 180 -15.02 -13.14 -6.17
C HIS A 180 -16.51 -12.98 -5.87
N ARG A 181 -17.30 -12.58 -6.89
CA ARG A 181 -18.76 -12.39 -6.77
C ARG A 181 -19.16 -11.56 -5.54
N ASP A 182 -18.46 -10.45 -5.34
CA ASP A 182 -18.68 -9.51 -4.24
C ASP A 182 -18.47 -10.08 -2.83
N ARG A 183 -17.54 -11.03 -2.69
CA ARG A 183 -17.15 -11.62 -1.41
C ARG A 183 -15.63 -11.72 -1.32
N LEU A 184 -15.09 -11.41 -0.14
CA LEU A 184 -13.70 -11.67 0.20
C LEU A 184 -13.51 -13.16 0.50
N PHE A 185 -12.52 -13.77 -0.15
CA PHE A 185 -12.01 -15.10 0.14
C PHE A 185 -10.63 -14.94 0.76
N VAL A 186 -10.37 -15.74 1.80
CA VAL A 186 -9.08 -15.78 2.50
C VAL A 186 -8.64 -17.23 2.60
N GLU A 187 -7.46 -17.54 2.03
CA GLU A 187 -6.83 -18.85 2.09
C GLU A 187 -5.67 -18.84 3.09
#